data_AF-A0A8I2YID7-F1
#
_entry.id   AF-A0A8I2YID7-F1
#
_cell.length_a   1.000
_cell.length_b   1.000
_cell.length_c   1.000
_cell.angle_alpha   90.00
_cell.angle_beta   90.00
_cell.angle_gamma   90.00
#
_symmetry.space_group_name_H-M   'P 1'
#
loop_
_entity.id
_entity.type
_entity.pdbx_description
1 polymer ?
#
loop_
_entity_poly.entity_id
_entity_poly.type
_entity_poly.pdbx_seq_one_letter_code
_entity_poly.pdbx_strand_id
1 'polypeptide(L)'
;PRASLVNISQVHRLKQPISTKSIYHYIDMTESDQEELEVHDATIETTIAQIEHLTLNILEQIVAPLTKSQRDIGSLDGTCSHRPGDGKVEIQIADRRRGCASRVLRFPAQTKSPSSRPIAQLLRVMNFAHDAVTQDLSLTKRDLFYKDVTLFRSQRTVDKLVDDLAATLELDRADLNIRATSKGLVCGSGLVIYLLDGEALRINDCEGTLIPAGEDIERFEVQSDVSWVLVVEKEAVFQTLCRLQFTKYPGLPGCGLIVTGKGYPDIATRQLVKTLSDNLPDEIPIMGLVDGDAYGLDILSVYKYGSQSLRHENEKLAAHRIQWLGVRASELTGYGASWSMISLYTS
;
A
#
# COMPACT_ATOMS: atom_id res chain seq x y z
N PRO A 1 41.51 -10.20 -30.58
CA PRO A 1 40.37 -9.46 -31.18
C PRO A 1 39.84 -8.41 -30.19
N ARG A 2 40.34 -7.18 -30.37
CA ARG A 2 39.95 -5.87 -29.83
C ARG A 2 39.34 -5.80 -28.42
N ALA A 3 40.20 -5.50 -27.46
CA ALA A 3 39.84 -4.74 -26.26
C ALA A 3 39.49 -3.30 -26.67
N SER A 4 38.25 -2.88 -26.42
CA SER A 4 37.81 -1.50 -26.53
C SER A 4 37.95 -0.82 -25.17
N LEU A 5 38.97 0.03 -25.06
CA LEU A 5 39.13 1.00 -23.97
C LEU A 5 37.99 2.02 -24.05
N VAL A 6 37.07 1.99 -23.07
CA VAL A 6 36.04 3.02 -22.92
C VAL A 6 36.62 4.18 -22.12
N ASN A 7 36.34 5.39 -22.61
CA ASN A 7 36.95 6.65 -22.25
C ASN A 7 36.45 7.15 -20.87
N ILE A 8 37.33 7.16 -19.85
CA ILE A 8 37.04 7.52 -18.43
C ILE A 8 36.78 9.05 -18.24
N SER A 9 36.46 9.79 -19.30
CA SER A 9 36.32 11.25 -19.24
C SER A 9 34.90 11.76 -18.91
N GLN A 10 33.89 10.88 -18.78
CA GLN A 10 32.53 11.31 -18.38
C GLN A 10 32.16 11.10 -16.90
N VAL A 11 33.02 10.47 -16.09
CA VAL A 11 32.72 10.20 -14.67
C VAL A 11 32.93 11.42 -13.76
N HIS A 12 33.40 12.56 -14.29
CA HIS A 12 33.85 13.68 -13.45
C HIS A 12 32.80 14.78 -13.17
N ARG A 13 31.50 14.52 -13.36
CA ARG A 13 30.46 15.53 -13.17
C ARG A 13 29.28 15.12 -12.27
N LEU A 14 29.53 14.35 -11.20
CA LEU A 14 28.57 14.18 -10.11
C LEU A 14 29.31 14.33 -8.77
N LYS A 15 29.15 15.47 -8.11
CA LYS A 15 29.64 15.73 -6.74
C LYS A 15 28.59 15.26 -5.71
N GLN A 16 28.25 13.98 -5.73
CA GLN A 16 27.43 13.32 -4.70
C GLN A 16 27.99 11.92 -4.48
N PRO A 17 28.09 11.40 -3.25
CA PRO A 17 28.53 10.03 -3.01
C PRO A 17 27.44 9.07 -3.47
N ILE A 18 27.56 8.56 -4.69
CA ILE A 18 26.73 7.48 -5.20
C ILE A 18 27.04 6.23 -4.38
N SER A 19 26.02 5.62 -3.79
CA SER A 19 26.14 4.32 -3.10
C SER A 19 26.73 3.29 -4.06
N THR A 20 27.71 2.51 -3.60
CA THR A 20 28.42 1.49 -4.37
C THR A 20 27.50 0.44 -5.02
N LYS A 21 26.22 0.37 -4.59
CA LYS A 21 25.15 -0.45 -5.20
C LYS A 21 24.75 0.00 -6.61
N SER A 22 24.85 1.29 -6.95
CA SER A 22 24.42 1.82 -8.26
C SER A 22 25.44 1.55 -9.37
N ILE A 23 26.72 1.33 -9.04
CA ILE A 23 27.80 1.19 -10.03
C ILE A 23 27.80 -0.21 -10.69
N TYR A 24 27.44 -1.27 -9.97
CA TYR A 24 27.43 -2.63 -10.52
C TYR A 24 26.16 -2.96 -11.33
N HIS A 25 25.05 -2.26 -11.07
CA HIS A 25 23.82 -2.42 -11.86
C HIS A 25 23.90 -1.72 -13.23
N TYR A 26 24.72 -0.67 -13.33
CA TYR A 26 24.86 0.16 -14.54
C TYR A 26 25.58 -0.54 -15.71
N ILE A 27 26.28 -1.65 -15.45
CA ILE A 27 27.20 -2.28 -16.42
C ILE A 27 26.48 -3.25 -17.36
N ASP A 28 25.24 -3.65 -17.07
CA ASP A 28 24.49 -4.68 -17.84
C ASP A 28 23.02 -4.30 -18.09
N MET A 29 22.70 -3.01 -18.19
CA MET A 29 21.34 -2.54 -18.46
C MET A 29 21.04 -2.51 -19.95
N THR A 30 19.89 -3.05 -20.34
CA THR A 30 19.37 -2.94 -21.71
C THR A 30 18.85 -1.51 -21.97
N GLU A 31 18.69 -1.11 -23.24
CA GLU A 31 18.09 0.19 -23.58
C GLU A 31 16.69 0.37 -22.96
N SER A 32 15.92 -0.72 -22.83
CA SER A 32 14.61 -0.69 -22.15
C SER A 32 14.72 -0.41 -20.65
N ASP A 33 15.73 -0.96 -19.97
CA ASP A 33 15.89 -0.72 -18.53
C ASP A 33 16.36 0.73 -18.26
N GLN A 34 17.11 1.33 -19.21
CA GLN A 34 17.52 2.73 -19.13
C GLN A 34 16.33 3.68 -19.34
N GLU A 35 15.44 3.39 -20.31
CA GLU A 35 14.21 4.15 -20.51
C GLU A 35 13.28 4.07 -19.29
N GLU A 36 13.13 2.89 -18.66
CA GLU A 36 12.32 2.74 -17.44
C GLU A 36 12.88 3.54 -16.25
N LEU A 37 14.20 3.56 -16.07
CA LEU A 37 14.84 4.39 -15.04
C LEU A 37 14.65 5.88 -15.28
N GLU A 38 14.79 6.36 -16.52
CA GLU A 38 14.58 7.78 -16.84
C GLU A 38 13.13 8.23 -16.58
N VAL A 39 12.15 7.37 -16.89
CA VAL A 39 10.74 7.63 -16.58
C VAL A 39 10.49 7.65 -15.07
N HIS A 40 11.14 6.75 -14.32
CA HIS A 40 11.01 6.70 -12.86
C HIS A 40 11.58 7.96 -12.19
N ASP A 41 12.79 8.37 -12.57
CA ASP A 41 13.42 9.60 -12.05
C ASP A 41 12.60 10.85 -12.38
N ALA A 42 12.04 10.95 -13.60
CA ALA A 42 11.15 12.04 -13.98
C ALA A 42 9.86 12.08 -13.15
N THR A 43 9.34 10.90 -12.78
CA THR A 43 8.14 10.77 -11.93
C THR A 43 8.42 11.22 -10.49
N ILE A 44 9.59 10.88 -9.95
CA ILE A 44 10.06 11.32 -8.64
C ILE A 44 10.19 12.85 -8.60
N GLU A 45 10.88 13.45 -9.59
CA GLU A 45 11.05 14.90 -9.65
C GLU A 45 9.70 15.64 -9.73
N THR A 46 8.78 15.11 -10.55
CA THR A 46 7.42 15.66 -10.70
C THR A 46 6.66 15.58 -9.37
N THR A 47 6.74 14.46 -8.67
CA THR A 47 6.09 14.24 -7.38
C THR A 47 6.60 15.22 -6.32
N ILE A 48 7.91 15.41 -6.22
CA ILE A 48 8.52 16.37 -5.28
C ILE A 48 8.03 17.79 -5.60
N ALA A 49 8.08 18.20 -6.87
CA ALA A 49 7.66 19.53 -7.30
C ALA A 49 6.19 19.81 -6.97
N GLN A 50 5.30 18.81 -7.14
CA GLN A 50 3.88 18.94 -6.80
C GLN A 50 3.65 19.09 -5.29
N ILE A 51 4.34 18.30 -4.46
CA ILE A 51 4.26 18.40 -3.00
C ILE A 51 4.77 19.77 -2.52
N GLU A 52 5.90 20.23 -3.06
CA GLU A 52 6.48 21.54 -2.73
C GLU A 52 5.58 22.69 -3.16
N HIS A 53 5.02 22.64 -4.38
CA HIS A 53 4.11 23.65 -4.87
C HIS A 53 2.86 23.78 -3.99
N LEU A 54 2.24 22.64 -3.62
CA LEU A 54 1.09 22.64 -2.72
C LEU A 54 1.45 23.20 -1.33
N THR A 55 2.63 22.85 -0.82
CA THR A 55 3.13 23.35 0.46
C THR A 55 3.35 24.86 0.43
N LEU A 56 4.01 25.39 -0.61
CA LEU A 56 4.24 26.82 -0.80
C LEU A 56 2.92 27.59 -0.88
N ASN A 57 1.94 27.12 -1.66
CA ASN A 57 0.62 27.72 -1.74
C ASN A 57 -0.07 27.85 -0.37
N ILE A 58 0.14 26.89 0.54
CA ILE A 58 -0.40 26.93 1.90
C ILE A 58 0.36 27.94 2.77
N LEU A 59 1.70 27.94 2.70
CA LEU A 59 2.55 28.85 3.46
C LEU A 59 2.33 30.32 3.04
N GLU A 60 2.15 30.59 1.75
CA GLU A 60 1.85 31.93 1.24
C GLU A 60 0.53 32.47 1.81
N GLN A 61 -0.52 31.63 1.89
CA GLN A 61 -1.79 31.99 2.51
C GLN A 61 -1.65 32.31 4.01
N ILE A 62 -0.72 31.66 4.71
CA ILE A 62 -0.43 31.91 6.12
C ILE A 62 0.36 33.21 6.31
N VAL A 63 1.33 33.50 5.43
CA VAL A 63 2.26 34.63 5.56
C VAL A 63 1.70 35.94 5.00
N ALA A 64 0.89 35.90 3.94
CA ALA A 64 0.34 37.09 3.29
C ALA A 64 -0.44 38.04 4.25
N PRO A 65 -1.26 37.54 5.19
CA PRO A 65 -1.93 38.39 6.19
C PRO A 65 -0.94 39.00 7.21
N LEU A 66 0.09 38.25 7.61
CA LEU A 66 1.08 38.69 8.60
C LEU A 66 1.94 39.86 8.08
N THR A 67 2.31 39.81 6.79
CA THR A 67 3.14 40.85 6.14
C THR A 67 2.36 42.12 5.79
N LYS A 68 1.03 42.05 5.64
CA LYS A 68 0.18 43.25 5.53
C LYS A 68 0.10 43.98 6.86
N SER A 69 -0.14 43.24 7.95
CA SER A 69 -0.23 43.82 9.30
C SER A 69 1.07 44.50 9.75
N GLN A 70 2.25 44.04 9.32
CA GLN A 70 3.52 44.70 9.61
C GLN A 70 3.74 46.00 8.81
N ARG A 71 3.21 46.10 7.59
CA ARG A 71 3.31 47.32 6.76
C ARG A 71 2.39 48.43 7.26
N ASP A 72 1.22 48.08 7.79
CA ASP A 72 0.27 49.04 8.34
C ASP A 72 0.75 49.65 9.68
N ILE A 73 1.59 48.95 10.45
CA ILE A 73 2.21 49.50 11.68
C ILE A 73 3.22 50.63 11.38
N GLY A 74 3.75 50.69 10.16
CA GLY A 74 4.68 51.76 9.72
C GLY A 74 3.99 53.03 9.20
N SER A 75 2.66 53.05 9.08
CA SER A 75 1.89 54.21 8.62
C SER A 75 1.08 54.78 9.80
N LEU A 76 1.44 55.99 10.23
CA LEU A 76 0.85 56.68 11.38
C LEU A 76 -0.57 57.24 11.15
N ASP A 77 -1.30 56.79 10.12
CA ASP A 77 -2.69 57.19 9.89
C ASP A 77 -3.63 55.99 10.10
N GLY A 78 -4.17 55.92 11.31
CA GLY A 78 -5.06 54.86 11.76
C GLY A 78 -6.42 54.89 11.06
N THR A 79 -6.59 54.03 10.06
CA THR A 79 -7.87 53.36 9.78
C THR A 79 -7.61 51.94 9.28
N CYS A 80 -7.58 50.96 10.18
CA CYS A 80 -7.59 49.54 9.82
C CYS A 80 -8.95 49.17 9.21
N SER A 81 -9.04 49.12 7.88
CA SER A 81 -10.17 48.53 7.18
C SER A 81 -9.92 47.04 6.94
N HIS A 82 -10.21 46.20 7.94
CA HIS A 82 -10.21 44.75 7.73
C HIS A 82 -11.31 44.37 6.74
N ARG A 83 -10.93 43.97 5.51
CA ARG A 83 -11.88 43.37 4.55
C ARG A 83 -12.29 41.98 5.05
N PRO A 84 -13.56 41.55 4.86
CA PRO A 84 -13.99 40.21 5.25
C PRO A 84 -13.29 39.15 4.37
N GLY A 85 -12.18 38.58 4.84
CA GLY A 85 -11.39 37.60 4.08
C GLY A 85 -9.90 37.54 4.40
N ASP A 86 -9.33 38.58 5.03
CA ASP A 86 -7.92 38.54 5.45
C ASP A 86 -7.72 37.47 6.55
N GLY A 87 -6.71 36.60 6.37
CA GLY A 87 -6.35 35.59 7.37
C GLY A 87 -6.98 34.19 7.20
N LYS A 88 -7.68 33.93 6.09
CA LYS A 88 -8.26 32.60 5.81
C LYS A 88 -7.30 31.75 4.99
N VAL A 89 -7.02 30.55 5.49
CA VAL A 89 -6.35 29.48 4.74
C VAL A 89 -7.42 28.55 4.18
N GLU A 90 -7.45 28.40 2.86
CA GLU A 90 -8.34 27.47 2.16
C GLU A 90 -7.53 26.52 1.28
N ILE A 91 -7.71 25.23 1.52
CA ILE A 91 -7.00 24.17 0.81
C ILE A 91 -8.04 23.26 0.19
N GLN A 92 -8.03 23.19 -1.13
CA GLN A 92 -8.89 22.29 -1.88
C GLN A 92 -8.19 20.92 -2.00
N ILE A 93 -8.88 19.86 -1.60
CA ILE A 93 -8.35 18.50 -1.55
C ILE A 93 -9.38 17.57 -2.18
N ALA A 94 -8.95 16.56 -2.93
CA ALA A 94 -9.84 15.51 -3.40
C ALA A 94 -10.46 14.71 -2.22
N ASP A 95 -11.70 14.26 -2.34
CA ASP A 95 -12.35 13.32 -1.42
C ASP A 95 -12.66 12.01 -2.17
N ARG A 96 -11.77 11.02 -1.97
CA ARG A 96 -11.84 9.74 -2.71
C ARG A 96 -13.08 8.93 -2.37
N ARG A 97 -13.72 9.15 -1.21
CA ARG A 97 -14.93 8.39 -0.80
C ARG A 97 -16.20 8.81 -1.53
N ARG A 98 -16.19 9.96 -2.21
CA ARG A 98 -17.35 10.49 -2.93
C ARG A 98 -17.18 10.54 -4.45
N GLY A 99 -16.15 9.89 -5.00
CA GLY A 99 -15.95 9.75 -6.45
C GLY A 99 -15.81 11.09 -7.17
N CYS A 100 -14.61 11.68 -7.13
CA CYS A 100 -14.27 12.97 -7.76
C CYS A 100 -14.89 14.22 -7.09
N ALA A 101 -15.46 14.08 -5.89
CA ALA A 101 -15.85 15.26 -5.11
C ALA A 101 -14.63 15.89 -4.44
N SER A 102 -14.52 17.20 -4.46
CA SER A 102 -13.49 17.94 -3.73
C SER A 102 -14.03 18.46 -2.39
N ARG A 103 -13.19 18.47 -1.35
CA ARG A 103 -13.48 19.07 -0.04
C ARG A 103 -12.49 20.19 0.25
N VAL A 104 -12.97 21.24 0.91
CA VAL A 104 -12.13 22.39 1.29
C VAL A 104 -11.80 22.32 2.78
N LEU A 105 -10.52 22.23 3.12
CA LEU A 105 -10.04 22.48 4.47
C LEU A 105 -9.92 24.00 4.65
N ARG A 106 -10.63 24.55 5.64
CA ARG A 106 -10.65 25.99 5.91
C ARG A 106 -10.22 26.28 7.33
N PHE A 107 -9.35 27.27 7.50
CA PHE A 107 -9.02 27.82 8.80
C PHE A 107 -9.00 29.36 8.76
N PRO A 108 -9.67 30.05 9.71
CA PRO A 108 -10.55 29.50 10.72
C PRO A 108 -11.82 28.85 10.12
N ALA A 109 -12.18 27.66 10.60
CA ALA A 109 -13.43 27.01 10.20
C ALA A 109 -14.65 27.79 10.74
N GLN A 110 -15.78 27.78 10.02
CA GLN A 110 -17.03 28.41 10.46
C GLN A 110 -17.74 27.59 11.57
N THR A 111 -17.05 27.42 12.70
CA THR A 111 -17.51 26.63 13.85
C THR A 111 -17.21 27.37 15.15
N LYS A 112 -17.90 27.00 16.24
CA LYS A 112 -17.72 27.63 17.57
C LYS A 112 -16.29 27.52 18.12
N SER A 113 -15.49 26.57 17.64
CA SER A 113 -14.09 26.37 18.03
C SER A 113 -13.28 25.88 16.83
N PRO A 114 -12.77 26.78 15.97
CA PRO A 114 -12.04 26.41 14.77
C PRO A 114 -10.73 25.72 15.14
N SER A 115 -10.54 24.49 14.66
CA SER A 115 -9.31 23.73 14.87
C SER A 115 -8.39 23.88 13.65
N SER A 116 -7.13 24.24 13.88
CA SER A 116 -6.06 24.22 12.85
C SER A 116 -5.56 22.80 12.56
N ARG A 117 -5.98 21.83 13.37
CA ARG A 117 -5.49 20.46 13.35
C ARG A 117 -5.62 19.76 12.00
N PRO A 118 -6.72 19.87 11.22
CA PRO A 118 -6.79 19.23 9.92
C PRO A 118 -5.73 19.74 8.94
N ILE A 119 -5.42 21.03 8.97
CA ILE A 119 -4.35 21.63 8.14
C ILE A 119 -2.98 21.16 8.63
N ALA A 120 -2.75 21.16 9.94
CA ALA A 120 -1.50 20.65 10.51
C ALA A 120 -1.27 19.17 10.20
N GLN A 121 -2.33 18.33 10.23
CA GLN A 121 -2.26 16.93 9.86
C GLN A 121 -1.91 16.74 8.38
N LEU A 122 -2.49 17.54 7.49
CA LEU A 122 -2.16 17.51 6.06
C LEU A 122 -0.69 17.90 5.82
N LEU A 123 -0.25 19.03 6.37
CA LEU A 123 1.15 19.49 6.28
C LEU A 123 2.12 18.43 6.80
N ARG A 124 1.75 17.73 7.88
CA ARG A 124 2.57 16.66 8.43
C ARG A 124 2.66 15.44 7.50
N VAL A 125 1.57 15.06 6.85
CA VAL A 125 1.57 13.97 5.85
C VAL A 125 2.38 14.36 4.62
N MET A 126 2.24 15.59 4.11
CA MET A 126 3.04 16.10 3.00
C MET A 126 4.52 16.13 3.33
N ASN A 127 4.90 16.55 4.54
CA ASN A 127 6.30 16.49 4.99
C ASN A 127 6.83 15.05 5.00
N PHE A 128 6.06 14.08 5.49
CA PHE A 128 6.50 12.69 5.47
C PHE A 128 6.59 12.11 4.07
N ALA A 129 5.67 12.47 3.16
CA ALA A 129 5.74 12.06 1.76
C ALA A 129 6.97 12.69 1.06
N HIS A 130 7.22 13.98 1.28
CA HIS A 130 8.41 14.67 0.77
C HIS A 130 9.70 14.02 1.27
N ASP A 131 9.82 13.76 2.58
CA ASP A 131 10.97 13.06 3.17
C ASP A 131 11.14 11.66 2.58
N ALA A 132 10.05 10.90 2.43
CA ALA A 132 10.04 9.53 1.92
C ALA A 132 10.49 9.45 0.45
N VAL A 133 10.06 10.39 -0.38
CA VAL A 133 10.45 10.44 -1.79
C VAL A 133 11.88 10.96 -1.93
N THR A 134 12.25 12.03 -1.23
CA THR A 134 13.59 12.65 -1.32
C THR A 134 14.70 11.73 -0.80
N GLN A 135 14.42 10.93 0.23
CA GLN A 135 15.39 10.02 0.83
C GLN A 135 15.31 8.60 0.25
N ASP A 136 14.44 8.36 -0.73
CA ASP A 136 14.12 7.03 -1.24
C ASP A 136 13.82 6.02 -0.11
N LEU A 137 13.03 6.46 0.86
CA LEU A 137 12.63 5.68 2.03
C LEU A 137 11.15 5.31 1.96
N SER A 138 10.87 4.03 1.92
CA SER A 138 9.50 3.53 2.00
C SER A 138 8.95 3.59 3.42
N LEU A 139 7.81 4.27 3.58
CA LEU A 139 7.10 4.39 4.87
C LEU A 139 5.76 3.69 4.82
N THR A 140 5.33 3.05 5.91
CA THR A 140 3.95 2.55 6.00
C THR A 140 3.02 3.58 6.62
N LYS A 141 1.72 3.50 6.30
CA LYS A 141 0.68 4.34 6.95
C LYS A 141 0.70 4.23 8.49
N ARG A 142 1.14 3.08 9.03
CA ARG A 142 1.31 2.87 10.47
C ARG A 142 2.52 3.61 11.03
N ASP A 143 3.63 3.64 10.30
CA ASP A 143 4.81 4.42 10.70
C ASP A 143 4.46 5.90 10.81
N LEU A 144 3.71 6.43 9.84
CA LEU A 144 3.20 7.81 9.88
C LEU A 144 2.36 8.07 11.14
N PHE A 145 1.47 7.14 11.49
CA PHE A 145 0.66 7.25 12.71
C PHE A 145 1.51 7.26 13.98
N TYR A 146 2.51 6.39 14.09
CA TYR A 146 3.37 6.32 15.27
C TYR A 146 4.34 7.49 15.40
N LYS A 147 4.79 8.07 14.27
CA LYS A 147 5.62 9.28 14.27
C LYS A 147 4.91 10.48 14.92
N ASP A 148 3.57 10.52 14.92
CA ASP A 148 2.81 11.57 15.63
C ASP A 148 1.39 11.15 16.04
N VAL A 149 1.30 10.22 16.99
CA VAL A 149 0.02 9.73 17.54
C VAL A 149 -0.81 10.88 18.11
N THR A 150 -0.13 11.85 18.72
CA THR A 150 -0.76 13.00 19.38
C THR A 150 -1.42 13.95 18.42
N LEU A 151 -0.98 14.02 17.15
CA LEU A 151 -1.57 14.82 16.09
C LEU A 151 -2.64 14.03 15.31
N PHE A 152 -2.43 12.76 14.99
CA PHE A 152 -3.37 12.01 14.14
C PHE A 152 -4.60 11.45 14.88
N ARG A 153 -4.45 11.08 16.17
CA ARG A 153 -5.45 10.40 17.04
C ARG A 153 -5.92 9.02 16.56
N SER A 154 -6.06 8.80 15.26
CA SER A 154 -6.54 7.55 14.69
C SER A 154 -5.81 7.22 13.38
N GLN A 155 -5.53 5.93 13.15
CA GLN A 155 -4.96 5.44 11.90
C GLN A 155 -5.84 5.79 10.70
N ARG A 156 -7.16 5.73 10.87
CA ARG A 156 -8.15 6.13 9.85
C ARG A 156 -7.97 7.57 9.36
N THR A 157 -7.46 8.46 10.22
CA THR A 157 -7.12 9.83 9.83
C THR A 157 -5.95 9.86 8.85
N VAL A 158 -4.88 9.12 9.14
CA VAL A 158 -3.70 8.99 8.27
C VAL A 158 -4.10 8.37 6.94
N ASP A 159 -4.84 7.25 6.97
CA ASP A 159 -5.31 6.57 5.76
C ASP A 159 -6.07 7.52 4.84
N LYS A 160 -6.99 8.31 5.41
CA LYS A 160 -7.78 9.28 4.65
C LYS A 160 -6.89 10.38 4.06
N LEU A 161 -5.97 10.94 4.85
CA LEU A 161 -5.13 12.04 4.39
C LEU A 161 -4.14 11.62 3.31
N VAL A 162 -3.55 10.43 3.43
CA VAL A 162 -2.66 9.86 2.38
C VAL A 162 -3.45 9.63 1.10
N ASP A 163 -4.65 9.05 1.19
CA ASP A 163 -5.48 8.78 0.01
C ASP A 163 -6.00 10.07 -0.65
N ASP A 164 -6.37 11.07 0.16
CA ASP A 164 -6.82 12.38 -0.32
C ASP A 164 -5.65 13.16 -0.94
N LEU A 165 -4.43 13.06 -0.38
CA LEU A 165 -3.22 13.70 -0.93
C LEU A 165 -2.87 13.11 -2.29
N ALA A 166 -2.75 11.78 -2.40
CA ALA A 166 -2.48 11.10 -3.67
C ALA A 166 -3.49 11.53 -4.75
N ALA A 167 -4.78 11.54 -4.41
CA ALA A 167 -5.83 11.96 -5.32
C ALA A 167 -5.81 13.46 -5.66
N THR A 168 -5.28 14.32 -4.78
CA THR A 168 -5.16 15.77 -5.03
C THR A 168 -4.02 16.09 -5.98
N LEU A 169 -2.94 15.30 -5.91
CA LEU A 169 -1.76 15.44 -6.76
C LEU A 169 -1.87 14.64 -8.06
N GLU A 170 -2.96 13.88 -8.24
CA GLU A 170 -3.14 12.94 -9.36
C GLU A 170 -2.03 11.89 -9.43
N LEU A 171 -1.50 11.51 -8.26
CA LEU A 171 -0.46 10.51 -8.09
C LEU A 171 -1.04 9.17 -7.66
N ASP A 172 -0.37 8.09 -8.03
CA ASP A 172 -0.60 6.79 -7.42
C ASP A 172 -0.02 6.75 -6.01
N ARG A 173 -0.52 5.81 -5.20
CA ARG A 173 -0.04 5.66 -3.81
C ARG A 173 1.44 5.29 -3.74
N ALA A 174 1.93 4.60 -4.76
CA ALA A 174 3.32 4.19 -4.89
C ALA A 174 4.25 5.39 -5.04
N ASP A 175 3.82 6.43 -5.77
CA ASP A 175 4.63 7.62 -6.06
C ASP A 175 4.93 8.44 -4.80
N LEU A 176 4.07 8.37 -3.77
CA LEU A 176 4.31 9.02 -2.48
C LEU A 176 5.32 8.27 -1.59
N ASN A 177 5.80 7.10 -2.01
CA ASN A 177 6.60 6.15 -1.23
C ASN A 177 5.95 5.80 0.14
N ILE A 178 4.61 5.89 0.23
CA ILE A 178 3.82 5.54 1.42
C ILE A 178 2.99 4.28 1.12
N ARG A 179 3.45 3.16 1.66
CA ARG A 179 2.95 1.82 1.34
C ARG A 179 1.94 1.30 2.36
N ALA A 180 1.14 0.33 1.93
CA ALA A 180 0.35 -0.48 2.84
C ALA A 180 1.27 -1.48 3.57
N THR A 181 1.05 -1.69 4.86
CA THR A 181 1.81 -2.72 5.59
C THR A 181 1.40 -4.11 5.12
N SER A 182 2.36 -4.89 4.63
CA SER A 182 2.17 -6.32 4.40
C SER A 182 1.98 -7.05 5.73
N LYS A 183 0.98 -7.91 5.79
CA LYS A 183 0.60 -8.74 6.94
C LYS A 183 0.29 -10.17 6.54
N GLY A 184 0.10 -10.44 5.25
CA GLY A 184 -0.21 -11.77 4.74
C GLY A 184 0.91 -12.76 5.00
N LEU A 185 0.55 -14.03 5.20
CA LEU A 185 1.51 -15.12 5.37
C LEU A 185 1.30 -16.18 4.29
N VAL A 186 2.38 -16.83 3.89
CA VAL A 186 2.38 -18.00 3.01
C VAL A 186 3.17 -19.14 3.64
N CYS A 187 2.74 -20.37 3.40
CA CYS A 187 3.38 -21.60 3.85
C CYS A 187 3.32 -22.65 2.73
N GLY A 188 4.37 -23.45 2.59
CA GLY A 188 4.51 -24.50 1.59
C GLY A 188 5.83 -24.38 0.82
N SER A 189 6.66 -25.42 0.86
CA SER A 189 8.02 -25.38 0.29
C SER A 189 8.07 -25.27 -1.23
N GLY A 190 6.94 -25.43 -1.90
CA GLY A 190 6.83 -25.33 -3.35
C GLY A 190 6.91 -23.90 -3.90
N LEU A 191 7.11 -22.88 -3.06
CA LEU A 191 7.22 -21.48 -3.48
C LEU A 191 8.57 -20.88 -3.05
N VAL A 192 9.22 -20.18 -3.97
CA VAL A 192 10.36 -19.30 -3.71
C VAL A 192 10.04 -17.91 -4.27
N ILE A 193 10.31 -16.87 -3.48
CA ILE A 193 10.11 -15.48 -3.87
C ILE A 193 11.49 -14.84 -4.01
N TYR A 194 11.81 -14.32 -5.20
CA TYR A 194 13.03 -13.57 -5.46
C TYR A 194 12.75 -12.08 -5.30
N LEU A 195 13.55 -11.42 -4.48
CA LEU A 195 13.45 -9.99 -4.21
C LEU A 195 14.40 -9.21 -5.11
N LEU A 196 14.07 -7.95 -5.38
CA LEU A 196 14.90 -7.05 -6.19
C LEU A 196 16.28 -6.77 -5.60
N ASP A 197 16.47 -6.99 -4.29
CA ASP A 197 17.77 -6.84 -3.63
C ASP A 197 18.68 -8.07 -3.78
N GLY A 198 18.22 -9.10 -4.50
CA GLY A 198 18.91 -10.36 -4.74
C GLY A 198 18.68 -11.44 -3.68
N GLU A 199 17.92 -11.16 -2.62
CA GLU A 199 17.53 -12.17 -1.64
C GLU A 199 16.47 -13.14 -2.22
N ALA A 200 16.56 -14.42 -1.86
CA ALA A 200 15.59 -15.45 -2.23
C ALA A 200 14.91 -16.02 -0.99
N LEU A 201 13.65 -15.63 -0.77
CA LEU A 201 12.81 -16.12 0.31
C LEU A 201 12.29 -17.52 -0.02
N ARG A 202 12.87 -18.53 0.62
CA ARG A 202 12.40 -19.92 0.55
C ARG A 202 11.34 -20.15 1.60
N ILE A 203 10.12 -20.40 1.14
CA ILE A 203 8.98 -20.64 2.03
C ILE A 203 9.12 -22.06 2.61
N ASN A 204 8.74 -22.24 3.88
CA ASN A 204 8.80 -23.55 4.55
C ASN A 204 7.39 -24.12 4.80
N ASP A 205 7.32 -25.39 5.21
CA ASP A 205 6.05 -26.12 5.43
C ASP A 205 5.51 -26.07 6.87
N CYS A 206 6.27 -25.50 7.80
CA CYS A 206 5.98 -25.59 9.24
C CYS A 206 5.50 -24.26 9.83
N GLU A 207 5.87 -23.14 9.21
CA GLU A 207 5.63 -21.79 9.69
C GLU A 207 5.22 -20.88 8.53
N GLY A 208 4.45 -19.84 8.86
CA GLY A 208 4.09 -18.82 7.88
C GLY A 208 5.23 -17.83 7.66
N THR A 209 5.62 -17.63 6.41
CA THR A 209 6.54 -16.57 5.98
C THR A 209 5.73 -15.34 5.56
N LEU A 210 6.19 -14.15 5.97
CA LEU A 210 5.58 -12.88 5.57
C LEU A 210 5.66 -12.71 4.04
N ILE A 211 4.55 -12.33 3.42
CA ILE A 211 4.52 -11.98 2.00
C ILE A 211 5.13 -10.58 1.85
N PRO A 212 6.24 -10.43 1.11
CA PRO A 212 6.85 -9.12 0.84
C PRO A 212 5.91 -8.23 0.01
N ALA A 213 6.14 -6.92 0.03
CA ALA A 213 5.38 -6.01 -0.82
C ALA A 213 5.68 -6.30 -2.29
N GLY A 214 4.69 -6.17 -3.18
CA GLY A 214 4.85 -6.60 -4.59
C GLY A 214 5.94 -5.85 -5.34
N GLU A 215 6.17 -4.59 -4.96
CA GLU A 215 7.23 -3.73 -5.49
C GLU A 215 8.64 -4.15 -5.07
N ASP A 216 8.78 -5.01 -4.05
CA ASP A 216 10.08 -5.57 -3.64
C ASP A 216 10.35 -6.92 -4.32
N ILE A 217 9.37 -7.48 -5.04
CA ILE A 217 9.42 -8.81 -5.65
C ILE A 217 9.86 -8.71 -7.12
N GLU A 218 10.94 -9.40 -7.47
CA GLU A 218 11.40 -9.56 -8.84
C GLU A 218 10.59 -10.63 -9.57
N ARG A 219 10.50 -11.83 -8.98
CA ARG A 219 9.81 -12.97 -9.58
C ARG A 219 9.41 -14.03 -8.56
N PHE A 220 8.46 -14.87 -8.95
CA PHE A 220 8.07 -16.07 -8.22
C PHE A 220 8.57 -17.31 -8.94
N GLU A 221 9.00 -18.30 -8.18
CA GLU A 221 9.30 -19.63 -8.68
C GLU A 221 8.45 -20.65 -7.93
N VAL A 222 7.62 -21.37 -8.70
CA VAL A 222 6.76 -22.42 -8.17
C VAL A 222 7.29 -23.76 -8.62
N GLN A 223 7.49 -24.67 -7.67
CA GLN A 223 7.91 -26.04 -7.95
C GLN A 223 6.78 -26.82 -8.62
N SER A 224 7.14 -27.76 -9.49
CA SER A 224 6.20 -28.53 -10.30
C SER A 224 5.33 -29.52 -9.52
N ASP A 225 5.62 -29.76 -8.25
CA ASP A 225 4.87 -30.67 -7.38
C ASP A 225 3.71 -29.99 -6.63
N VAL A 226 3.57 -28.66 -6.74
CA VAL A 226 2.43 -27.93 -6.18
C VAL A 226 1.15 -28.40 -6.88
N SER A 227 0.23 -28.94 -6.09
CA SER A 227 -0.98 -29.60 -6.56
C SER A 227 -2.27 -28.86 -6.17
N TRP A 228 -2.19 -27.91 -5.24
CA TRP A 228 -3.33 -27.10 -4.79
C TRP A 228 -2.87 -25.85 -4.02
N VAL A 229 -3.71 -24.81 -4.00
CA VAL A 229 -3.53 -23.60 -3.18
C VAL A 229 -4.75 -23.39 -2.31
N LEU A 230 -4.52 -23.15 -1.01
CA LEU A 230 -5.57 -22.89 -0.02
C LEU A 230 -5.39 -21.52 0.63
N VAL A 231 -6.31 -20.60 0.36
CA VAL A 231 -6.42 -19.30 1.01
C VAL A 231 -7.30 -19.44 2.25
N VAL A 232 -6.77 -19.11 3.42
CA VAL A 232 -7.46 -19.23 4.71
C VAL A 232 -7.69 -17.85 5.30
N GLU A 233 -8.93 -17.55 5.68
CA GLU A 233 -9.29 -16.27 6.29
C GLU A 233 -8.58 -16.06 7.64
N LYS A 234 -8.77 -16.96 8.59
CA LYS A 234 -8.30 -16.80 9.98
C LYS A 234 -6.86 -17.25 10.16
N GLU A 235 -6.05 -16.36 10.73
CA GLU A 235 -4.66 -16.68 11.06
C GLU A 235 -4.54 -17.89 12.00
N ALA A 236 -5.43 -18.02 13.00
CA ALA A 236 -5.37 -19.14 13.93
C ALA A 236 -5.54 -20.50 13.24
N VAL A 237 -6.39 -20.57 12.21
CA VAL A 237 -6.58 -21.77 11.39
C VAL A 237 -5.34 -22.02 10.54
N PHE A 238 -4.83 -20.98 9.87
CA PHE A 238 -3.58 -21.05 9.11
C PHE A 238 -2.43 -21.60 9.96
N GLN A 239 -2.18 -21.03 11.14
CA GLN A 239 -1.11 -21.47 12.04
C GLN A 239 -1.29 -22.92 12.51
N THR A 240 -2.53 -23.37 12.64
CA THR A 240 -2.82 -24.77 12.98
C THR A 240 -2.47 -25.70 11.82
N LEU A 241 -2.82 -25.34 10.58
CA LEU A 241 -2.47 -26.10 9.39
C LEU A 241 -0.96 -26.18 9.16
N CYS A 242 -0.22 -25.09 9.40
CA CYS A 242 1.25 -25.08 9.32
C CYS A 242 1.87 -26.04 10.34
N ARG A 243 1.42 -26.01 11.60
CA ARG A 243 1.90 -26.94 12.65
C ARG A 243 1.61 -28.41 12.33
N LEU A 244 0.52 -28.68 11.62
CA LEU A 244 0.15 -30.03 11.17
C LEU A 244 0.85 -30.43 9.86
N GLN A 245 1.70 -29.57 9.30
CA GLN A 245 2.36 -29.75 8.01
C GLN A 245 1.36 -30.12 6.91
N PHE A 246 0.20 -29.45 6.92
CA PHE A 246 -0.92 -29.78 6.04
C PHE A 246 -0.53 -29.68 4.55
N THR A 247 0.43 -28.81 4.21
CA THR A 247 0.99 -28.67 2.85
C THR A 247 1.55 -29.97 2.29
N LYS A 248 2.00 -30.90 3.14
CA LYS A 248 2.58 -32.21 2.76
C LYS A 248 1.82 -33.39 3.35
N TYR A 249 0.56 -33.17 3.72
CA TYR A 249 -0.23 -34.22 4.36
C TYR A 249 -0.42 -35.41 3.40
N PRO A 250 -0.06 -36.64 3.78
CA PRO A 250 -0.07 -37.80 2.88
C PRO A 250 -1.45 -38.16 2.28
N GLY A 251 -2.54 -37.69 2.89
CA GLY A 251 -3.90 -37.91 2.38
C GLY A 251 -4.35 -36.91 1.31
N LEU A 252 -3.51 -35.96 0.92
CA LEU A 252 -3.82 -34.97 -0.12
C LEU A 252 -3.22 -35.36 -1.48
N PRO A 253 -3.70 -34.77 -2.59
CA PRO A 253 -3.24 -35.11 -3.95
C PRO A 253 -1.75 -34.83 -4.22
N GLY A 254 -1.09 -34.06 -3.36
CA GLY A 254 0.31 -33.69 -3.47
C GLY A 254 0.65 -32.51 -2.54
N CYS A 255 1.83 -31.93 -2.75
CA CYS A 255 2.28 -30.74 -2.02
C CYS A 255 1.35 -29.56 -2.32
N GLY A 256 1.10 -28.71 -1.33
CA GLY A 256 0.26 -27.52 -1.52
C GLY A 256 0.83 -26.26 -0.91
N LEU A 257 0.19 -25.15 -1.24
CA LEU A 257 0.47 -23.84 -0.67
C LEU A 257 -0.72 -23.40 0.18
N ILE A 258 -0.44 -22.84 1.35
CA ILE A 258 -1.45 -22.22 2.21
C ILE A 258 -1.11 -20.74 2.33
N VAL A 259 -2.11 -19.87 2.14
CA VAL A 259 -1.98 -18.42 2.20
C VAL A 259 -3.00 -17.86 3.17
N THR A 260 -2.67 -16.84 3.95
CA THR A 260 -3.66 -16.10 4.76
C THR A 260 -3.47 -14.60 4.66
N GLY A 261 -4.58 -13.87 4.49
CA GLY A 261 -4.63 -12.40 4.58
C GLY A 261 -4.91 -11.88 6.00
N LYS A 262 -5.08 -12.79 6.99
CA LYS A 262 -5.51 -12.46 8.36
C LYS A 262 -6.82 -11.64 8.36
N GLY A 263 -7.89 -12.23 7.83
CA GLY A 263 -9.15 -11.56 7.48
C GLY A 263 -9.10 -10.95 6.09
N TYR A 264 -9.53 -9.69 5.96
CA TYR A 264 -9.44 -8.95 4.68
C TYR A 264 -7.99 -8.88 4.19
N PRO A 265 -7.70 -9.28 2.94
CA PRO A 265 -6.35 -9.31 2.45
C PRO A 265 -5.78 -7.92 2.16
N ASP A 266 -4.48 -7.77 2.37
CA ASP A 266 -3.71 -6.61 1.90
C ASP A 266 -3.36 -6.74 0.40
N ILE A 267 -2.69 -5.73 -0.14
CA ILE A 267 -2.32 -5.68 -1.56
C ILE A 267 -1.35 -6.81 -1.91
N ALA A 268 -0.30 -7.00 -1.11
CA ALA A 268 0.72 -8.03 -1.31
C ALA A 268 0.11 -9.45 -1.37
N THR A 269 -0.79 -9.79 -0.44
CA THR A 269 -1.48 -11.09 -0.44
C THR A 269 -2.34 -11.26 -1.68
N ARG A 270 -3.05 -10.21 -2.11
CA ARG A 270 -3.89 -10.26 -3.32
C ARG A 270 -3.03 -10.43 -4.58
N GLN A 271 -1.91 -9.73 -4.67
CA GLN A 271 -0.94 -9.89 -5.77
C GLN A 271 -0.42 -11.32 -5.83
N LEU A 272 0.01 -11.90 -4.70
CA LEU A 272 0.46 -13.30 -4.68
C LEU A 272 -0.63 -14.25 -5.18
N VAL A 273 -1.85 -14.16 -4.65
CA VAL A 273 -2.96 -15.05 -5.04
C VAL A 273 -3.36 -14.84 -6.50
N LYS A 274 -3.31 -13.60 -7.00
CA LYS A 274 -3.53 -13.27 -8.42
C LYS A 274 -2.45 -13.92 -9.29
N THR A 275 -1.18 -13.73 -8.96
CA THR A 275 -0.06 -14.29 -9.71
C THR A 275 -0.14 -15.82 -9.76
N LEU A 276 -0.46 -16.47 -8.64
CA LEU A 276 -0.71 -17.92 -8.61
C LEU A 276 -1.91 -18.30 -9.49
N SER A 277 -3.00 -17.52 -9.45
CA SER A 277 -4.16 -17.72 -10.31
C SER A 277 -3.87 -17.58 -11.80
N ASP A 278 -2.98 -16.69 -12.20
CA ASP A 278 -2.72 -16.48 -13.63
C ASP A 278 -1.68 -17.45 -14.19
N ASN A 279 -0.73 -17.90 -13.36
CA ASN A 279 0.45 -18.61 -13.83
C ASN A 279 0.45 -20.11 -13.52
N LEU A 280 -0.37 -20.58 -12.57
CA LEU A 280 -0.49 -22.02 -12.32
C LEU A 280 -1.32 -22.70 -13.42
N PRO A 281 -1.02 -23.96 -13.79
CA PRO A 281 -1.89 -24.78 -14.63
C PRO A 281 -3.35 -24.78 -14.17
N ASP A 282 -4.30 -24.83 -15.11
CA ASP A 282 -5.74 -24.74 -14.84
C ASP A 282 -6.25 -25.87 -13.92
N GLU A 283 -5.56 -27.02 -13.94
CA GLU A 283 -5.87 -28.19 -13.12
C GLU A 283 -5.57 -27.99 -11.63
N ILE A 284 -4.69 -27.05 -11.30
CA ILE A 284 -4.35 -26.75 -9.90
C ILE A 284 -5.46 -25.88 -9.30
N PRO A 285 -6.23 -26.38 -8.32
CA PRO A 285 -7.31 -25.63 -7.72
C PRO A 285 -6.77 -24.57 -6.76
N ILE A 286 -7.36 -23.37 -6.84
CA ILE A 286 -7.17 -22.29 -5.87
C ILE A 286 -8.45 -22.15 -5.07
N MET A 287 -8.37 -22.42 -3.78
CA MET A 287 -9.53 -22.57 -2.91
C MET A 287 -9.49 -21.56 -1.78
N GLY A 288 -10.63 -20.98 -1.43
CA GLY A 288 -10.81 -20.12 -0.27
C GLY A 288 -11.59 -20.83 0.82
N LEU A 289 -11.03 -20.87 2.03
CA LEU A 289 -11.65 -21.33 3.27
C LEU A 289 -11.93 -20.11 4.15
N VAL A 290 -13.20 -19.76 4.27
CA VAL A 290 -13.70 -18.58 4.98
C VAL A 290 -14.82 -19.00 5.94
N ASP A 291 -15.13 -18.14 6.90
CA ASP A 291 -16.28 -18.36 7.76
C ASP A 291 -17.58 -18.37 6.94
N GLY A 292 -18.55 -19.17 7.40
CA GLY A 292 -19.87 -19.30 6.78
C GLY A 292 -20.81 -18.12 7.06
N ASP A 293 -20.30 -16.89 7.08
CA ASP A 293 -21.05 -15.66 7.32
C ASP A 293 -20.91 -14.63 6.19
N ALA A 294 -21.61 -13.51 6.28
CA ALA A 294 -21.58 -12.46 5.27
C ALA A 294 -20.19 -11.79 5.12
N TYR A 295 -19.40 -11.76 6.20
CA TYR A 295 -18.05 -11.18 6.18
C TYR A 295 -17.05 -12.12 5.50
N GLY A 296 -17.11 -13.42 5.78
CA GLY A 296 -16.29 -14.43 5.10
C GLY A 296 -16.54 -14.44 3.59
N LEU A 297 -17.81 -14.34 3.17
CA LEU A 297 -18.17 -14.20 1.76
C LEU A 297 -17.66 -12.90 1.13
N ASP A 298 -17.73 -11.77 1.86
CA ASP A 298 -17.19 -10.50 1.39
C ASP A 298 -15.66 -10.57 1.21
N ILE A 299 -14.94 -11.19 2.15
CA ILE A 299 -13.49 -11.43 2.06
C ILE A 299 -13.16 -12.26 0.81
N LEU A 300 -13.89 -13.36 0.58
CA LEU A 300 -13.70 -14.17 -0.62
C LEU A 300 -13.98 -13.38 -1.90
N SER A 301 -15.00 -12.51 -1.87
CA SER A 301 -15.34 -11.65 -3.00
C SER A 301 -14.21 -10.67 -3.34
N VAL A 302 -13.50 -10.15 -2.33
CA VAL A 302 -12.35 -9.25 -2.52
C VAL A 302 -11.20 -9.96 -3.26
N TYR A 303 -10.96 -11.24 -2.96
CA TYR A 303 -9.99 -12.03 -3.72
C TYR A 303 -10.46 -12.26 -5.16
N LYS A 304 -11.72 -12.64 -5.37
CA LYS A 304 -12.23 -13.09 -6.68
C LYS A 304 -12.56 -11.98 -7.67
N TYR A 305 -13.18 -10.91 -7.18
CA TYR A 305 -13.76 -9.81 -7.97
C TYR A 305 -13.09 -8.45 -7.68
N GLY A 306 -12.24 -8.40 -6.67
CA GLY A 306 -11.55 -7.20 -6.25
C GLY A 306 -12.33 -6.34 -5.25
N SER A 307 -11.72 -5.24 -4.82
CA SER A 307 -12.31 -4.35 -3.80
C SER A 307 -12.94 -3.13 -4.46
N GLN A 308 -14.07 -2.66 -3.92
CA GLN A 308 -14.67 -1.38 -4.34
C GLN A 308 -13.74 -0.18 -4.08
N SER A 309 -12.89 -0.25 -3.05
CA SER A 309 -11.93 0.81 -2.72
C SER A 309 -10.73 0.87 -3.65
N LEU A 310 -10.48 -0.19 -4.43
CA LEU A 310 -9.32 -0.36 -5.32
C LEU A 310 -9.75 -0.66 -6.76
N ARG A 311 -10.90 -0.14 -7.20
CA ARG A 311 -11.48 -0.42 -8.52
C ARG A 311 -10.52 -0.22 -9.71
N HIS A 312 -9.63 0.78 -9.62
CA HIS A 312 -8.62 1.10 -10.63
C HIS A 312 -7.49 0.06 -10.70
N GLU A 313 -7.26 -0.70 -9.62
CA GLU A 313 -6.23 -1.76 -9.55
C GLU A 313 -6.85 -3.16 -9.63
N ASN A 314 -8.17 -3.29 -9.79
CA ASN A 314 -8.85 -4.59 -9.69
C ASN A 314 -8.38 -5.59 -10.76
N GLU A 315 -8.10 -5.14 -11.98
CA GLU A 315 -7.58 -6.01 -13.04
C GLU A 315 -6.24 -6.65 -12.65
N LYS A 316 -5.41 -5.92 -11.90
CA LYS A 316 -4.10 -6.37 -11.40
C LYS A 316 -4.18 -7.23 -10.13
N LEU A 317 -5.34 -7.31 -9.46
CA LEU A 317 -5.46 -7.86 -8.10
C LEU A 317 -6.59 -8.89 -7.91
N ALA A 318 -7.37 -9.22 -8.93
CA ALA A 318 -8.54 -10.11 -8.83
C ALA A 318 -8.24 -11.52 -9.33
N ALA A 319 -8.18 -12.50 -8.43
CA ALA A 319 -7.91 -13.90 -8.72
C ALA A 319 -9.19 -14.65 -9.11
N HIS A 320 -9.58 -14.59 -10.39
CA HIS A 320 -10.88 -15.11 -10.84
C HIS A 320 -11.08 -16.62 -10.65
N ARG A 321 -9.99 -17.41 -10.62
CA ARG A 321 -10.02 -18.86 -10.45
C ARG A 321 -10.29 -19.32 -9.02
N ILE A 322 -10.28 -18.42 -8.04
CA ILE A 322 -10.53 -18.80 -6.65
C ILE A 322 -11.96 -19.35 -6.47
N GLN A 323 -12.06 -20.48 -5.78
CA GLN A 323 -13.31 -21.18 -5.52
C GLN A 323 -13.59 -21.27 -4.03
N TRP A 324 -14.85 -21.13 -3.62
CA TRP A 324 -15.23 -21.27 -2.23
C TRP A 324 -15.27 -22.74 -1.82
N LEU A 325 -14.35 -23.15 -0.93
CA LEU A 325 -14.29 -24.51 -0.41
C LEU A 325 -15.34 -24.77 0.69
N GLY A 326 -15.61 -23.80 1.56
CA GLY A 326 -16.50 -23.93 2.72
C GLY A 326 -16.14 -22.89 3.80
N VAL A 327 -16.81 -22.80 4.95
CA VAL A 327 -17.85 -23.68 5.54
C VAL A 327 -19.25 -23.28 5.07
N ARG A 328 -19.96 -24.15 4.33
CA ARG A 328 -21.33 -23.81 3.87
C ARG A 328 -22.35 -24.15 4.94
N ALA A 329 -23.41 -23.34 5.05
CA ALA A 329 -24.50 -23.58 6.00
C ALA A 329 -25.14 -24.98 5.83
N SER A 330 -25.18 -25.49 4.60
CA SER A 330 -25.65 -26.83 4.26
C SER A 330 -24.77 -27.98 4.80
N GLU A 331 -23.50 -27.70 5.11
CA GLU A 331 -22.53 -28.70 5.54
C GLU A 331 -22.43 -28.81 7.06
N LEU A 332 -22.90 -27.78 7.80
CA LEU A 332 -22.84 -27.72 9.26
C LEU A 332 -23.55 -28.91 9.94
N THR A 333 -24.69 -29.35 9.39
CA THR A 333 -25.41 -30.52 9.88
C THR A 333 -24.63 -31.83 9.69
N GLY A 334 -23.76 -31.91 8.69
CA GLY A 334 -22.90 -33.06 8.42
C GLY A 334 -21.68 -33.14 9.33
N TYR A 335 -21.21 -32.00 9.86
CA TYR A 335 -20.05 -31.92 10.77
C TYR A 335 -20.43 -32.02 12.26
N GLY A 336 -21.69 -32.32 12.58
CA GLY A 336 -22.17 -32.45 13.97
C GLY A 336 -22.34 -31.11 14.71
N ALA A 337 -22.30 -29.98 14.00
CA ALA A 337 -22.61 -28.68 14.57
C ALA A 337 -24.14 -28.54 14.70
N SER A 338 -24.66 -28.61 15.92
CA SER A 338 -26.08 -28.38 16.20
C SER A 338 -26.45 -26.91 15.95
N TRP A 339 -27.60 -26.66 15.34
CA TRP A 339 -28.17 -25.32 15.16
C TRP A 339 -28.29 -24.52 16.47
N SER A 340 -28.42 -25.21 17.61
CA SER A 340 -28.42 -24.58 18.94
C SER A 340 -27.07 -23.96 19.33
N MET A 341 -25.95 -24.48 18.81
CA MET A 341 -24.61 -23.93 19.04
C MET A 341 -24.36 -22.68 18.17
N ILE A 342 -25.00 -22.60 17.00
CA ILE A 342 -24.89 -21.47 16.05
C ILE A 342 -25.76 -20.27 16.50
N SER A 343 -26.92 -20.53 17.10
CA SER A 343 -27.83 -19.48 17.61
C SER A 343 -27.22 -18.66 18.75
N LEU A 344 -26.24 -19.17 19.48
CA LEU A 344 -25.57 -18.47 20.59
C LEU A 344 -24.57 -17.40 20.11
N TYR A 345 -24.11 -17.47 18.86
CA TYR A 345 -23.13 -16.53 18.29
C TYR A 345 -23.74 -15.44 17.41
N THR A 346 -25.07 -15.48 17.19
CA THR A 346 -25.79 -14.55 16.31
C THR A 346 -26.70 -13.57 17.07
N SER A 347 -26.56 -13.48 18.40
CA SER A 347 -27.28 -12.53 19.26
C SER A 347 -26.46 -11.30 19.61
#